data_AF-A0A2G8K718-F1
#
_entry.id   AF-A0A2G8K718-F1
#
_cell.length_a   1.000
_cell.length_b   1.000
_cell.length_c   1.000
_cell.angle_alpha   90.00
_cell.angle_beta   90.00
_cell.angle_gamma   90.00
#
_symmetry.space_group_name_H-M   'P 1'
#
loop_
_entity.id
_entity.type
_entity.pdbx_description
1 polymer ?
#
loop_
_entity_poly.entity_id
_entity_poly.type
_entity_poly.pdbx_seq_one_letter_code
_entity_poly.pdbx_strand_id
1 'polypeptide(L)'
;TMWVERTYYIISEKLPGTLRWFEVITSTTEELSPIQTAIENMEDINRKLKNIIIQHQEEPALQVNPLSGLLNSVIDSAVMGGPVIYEQAFCSNEYAQTHSGDQIHISRLKELFAEQIPLVEVGLGIHRRKATEMLKPLQNKMEEMFQRRKSLVEEKYGKKVWIFLDYFAYG
;
A
#
# COMPACT_ATOMS: atom_id res chain seq x y z
N THR A 1 8.57 -2.34 -19.83
CA THR A 1 8.32 -2.87 -18.48
C THR A 1 9.62 -2.84 -17.70
N MET A 2 9.60 -2.38 -16.45
CA MET A 2 10.80 -2.25 -15.61
C MET A 2 10.96 -3.54 -14.78
N TRP A 3 11.96 -4.34 -15.09
CA TRP A 3 12.42 -5.44 -14.25
C TRP A 3 13.38 -4.90 -13.20
N VAL A 4 13.36 -5.47 -11.99
CA VAL A 4 14.24 -5.05 -10.91
C VAL A 4 15.15 -6.19 -10.55
N GLU A 5 16.46 -5.98 -10.65
CA GLU A 5 17.45 -6.88 -10.08
C GLU A 5 17.63 -6.54 -8.60
N ARG A 6 17.39 -7.50 -7.71
CA ARG A 6 17.58 -7.34 -6.27
C ARG A 6 18.70 -8.23 -5.79
N THR A 7 19.68 -7.64 -5.12
CA THR A 7 20.79 -8.38 -4.50
C THR A 7 20.71 -8.31 -2.98
N TYR A 8 20.69 -9.47 -2.32
CA TYR A 8 20.74 -9.62 -0.88
C TYR A 8 22.15 -9.88 -0.42
N TYR A 9 22.58 -9.14 0.60
CA TYR A 9 23.87 -9.32 1.26
C TYR A 9 23.65 -9.80 2.69
N ILE A 10 24.29 -10.91 3.07
CA ILE A 10 24.37 -11.37 4.45
C ILE A 10 25.73 -10.98 4.99
N ILE A 11 25.75 -10.22 6.08
CA ILE A 11 26.97 -9.78 6.77
C ILE A 11 27.36 -10.77 7.88
N SER A 12 28.65 -10.83 8.20
CA SER A 12 29.22 -11.78 9.16
C SER A 12 28.69 -11.61 10.60
N GLU A 13 28.30 -10.39 10.97
CA GLU A 13 27.75 -10.07 12.30
C GLU A 13 26.57 -9.08 12.21
N LYS A 14 25.72 -9.05 13.24
CA LYS A 14 24.53 -8.19 13.28
C LYS A 14 24.89 -6.71 13.52
N LEU A 15 24.07 -5.83 12.95
CA LEU A 15 24.07 -4.41 13.29
C LEU A 15 22.94 -4.09 14.29
N PRO A 16 23.19 -3.21 15.28
CA PRO A 16 24.48 -2.61 15.62
C PRO A 16 25.42 -3.64 16.29
N GLY A 17 26.73 -3.53 16.03
CA GLY A 17 27.77 -4.37 16.64
C GLY A 17 29.00 -3.53 17.05
N THR A 18 30.12 -4.20 17.35
CA THR A 18 31.38 -3.51 17.76
C THR A 18 31.89 -2.55 16.68
N LEU A 19 31.70 -2.91 15.42
CA LEU A 19 32.05 -2.11 14.25
C LEU A 19 30.78 -1.58 13.57
N ARG A 20 30.96 -0.53 12.76
CA ARG A 20 29.90 0.04 11.91
C ARG A 20 29.75 -0.67 10.56
N TRP A 21 30.62 -1.63 10.28
CA TRP A 21 30.67 -2.40 9.06
C TRP A 21 31.14 -3.82 9.39
N PHE A 22 30.65 -4.77 8.60
CA PHE A 22 31.01 -6.18 8.70
C PHE A 22 31.16 -6.74 7.29
N GLU A 23 31.98 -7.77 7.14
CA GLU A 23 32.22 -8.42 5.85
C GLU A 23 30.93 -9.10 5.35
N VAL A 24 30.69 -9.02 4.04
CA VAL A 24 29.61 -9.77 3.39
C VAL A 24 30.06 -11.21 3.19
N ILE A 25 29.38 -12.15 3.84
CA ILE A 25 29.66 -13.58 3.75
C ILE A 25 28.84 -14.29 2.67
N THR A 26 27.74 -13.68 2.23
CA THR A 26 26.88 -14.25 1.18
C THR A 26 26.26 -13.14 0.37
N SER A 27 26.22 -13.34 -0.95
CA SER A 27 25.53 -12.49 -1.92
C SER A 27 24.58 -13.35 -2.75
N THR A 28 23.33 -12.94 -2.90
CA THR A 28 22.34 -13.65 -3.72
C THR A 28 21.54 -12.64 -4.51
N THR A 29 21.39 -12.88 -5.81
CA THR A 29 20.68 -11.97 -6.72
C THR A 29 19.44 -12.66 -7.27
N GLU A 30 18.32 -11.93 -7.32
CA GLU A 30 17.06 -12.34 -7.93
C GLU A 30 16.54 -11.27 -8.89
N GLU A 31 15.78 -11.69 -9.89
CA GLU A 31 15.05 -10.78 -10.78
C GLU A 31 13.58 -10.73 -10.37
N LEU A 32 13.08 -9.52 -10.16
CA LEU A 32 11.68 -9.26 -9.85
C LEU A 32 10.98 -8.76 -11.10
N SER A 33 9.91 -9.47 -11.43
CA SER A 33 9.02 -9.06 -12.50
C SER A 33 8.30 -7.75 -12.17
N PRO A 34 7.81 -7.02 -13.20
CA PRO A 34 7.04 -5.80 -12.99
C PRO A 34 5.81 -5.99 -12.08
N ILE A 35 5.11 -7.12 -12.17
CA ILE A 35 3.93 -7.40 -11.35
C ILE A 35 4.30 -7.70 -9.89
N GLN A 36 5.41 -8.41 -9.66
CA GLN A 36 5.91 -8.62 -8.29
C GLN A 36 6.30 -7.29 -7.64
N THR A 37 6.97 -6.42 -8.39
CA THR A 37 7.29 -5.06 -7.91
C THR A 37 6.03 -4.26 -7.59
N ALA A 38 4.98 -4.36 -8.41
CA ALA A 38 3.70 -3.70 -8.16
C ALA A 38 3.01 -4.23 -6.89
N ILE A 39 3.06 -5.55 -6.65
CA ILE A 39 2.53 -6.18 -5.44
C ILE A 39 3.26 -5.65 -4.20
N GLU A 40 4.59 -5.68 -4.20
CA GLU A 40 5.39 -5.19 -3.06
C GLU A 40 5.10 -3.73 -2.75
N ASN A 41 4.98 -2.88 -3.78
CA ASN A 41 4.63 -1.47 -3.60
C ASN A 41 3.22 -1.29 -3.02
N MET A 42 2.24 -2.06 -3.50
CA MET A 42 0.87 -2.04 -2.96
C MET A 42 0.81 -2.50 -1.51
N GLU A 43 1.55 -3.56 -1.16
CA GLU A 43 1.67 -4.06 0.20
C GLU A 43 2.32 -3.05 1.14
N ASP A 44 3.41 -2.42 0.71
CA ASP A 44 4.09 -1.40 1.50
C ASP A 44 3.20 -0.17 1.76
N ILE A 45 2.48 0.31 0.75
CA ILE A 45 1.54 1.42 0.89
C ILE A 45 0.39 1.05 1.84
N ASN A 46 -0.20 -0.15 1.69
CA ASN A 46 -1.26 -0.62 2.58
C ASN A 46 -0.77 -0.75 4.02
N ARG A 47 0.45 -1.26 4.23
CA ARG A 47 1.09 -1.37 5.54
C ARG A 47 1.34 0.00 6.16
N LYS A 48 1.89 0.95 5.40
CA LYS A 48 2.11 2.33 5.86
C LYS A 48 0.79 3.00 6.27
N LEU A 49 -0.26 2.81 5.47
CA LEU A 49 -1.59 3.36 5.77
C LEU A 49 -2.19 2.73 7.03
N LYS A 50 -2.09 1.41 7.19
CA LYS A 50 -2.52 0.71 8.40
C LYS A 50 -1.77 1.22 9.64
N ASN A 51 -0.45 1.36 9.56
CA ASN A 51 0.38 1.80 10.68
C ASN A 51 0.03 3.22 11.14
N ILE A 52 -0.13 4.18 10.22
CA ILE A 52 -0.48 5.55 10.59
C ILE A 52 -1.90 5.67 11.15
N ILE A 53 -2.83 4.82 10.69
CA ILE A 53 -4.18 4.72 11.25
C ILE A 53 -4.13 4.27 12.71
N ILE A 54 -3.37 3.20 12.99
CA ILE A 54 -3.17 2.67 14.35
C ILE A 54 -2.53 3.74 15.24
N GLN A 55 -1.47 4.40 14.77
CA GLN A 55 -0.83 5.49 15.51
C GLN A 55 -1.80 6.60 15.88
N HIS A 56 -2.69 7.02 14.98
CA HIS A 56 -3.70 8.03 15.28
C HIS A 56 -4.80 7.57 16.24
N GLN A 57 -5.03 6.25 16.35
CA GLN A 57 -5.95 5.69 17.34
C GLN A 57 -5.30 5.64 18.72
N GLU A 58 -4.04 5.23 18.79
CA GLU A 58 -3.25 5.18 20.04
C GLU A 58 -2.90 6.58 20.57
N GLU A 59 -2.58 7.51 19.68
CA GLU A 59 -2.20 8.88 20.00
C GLU A 59 -3.06 9.91 19.23
N PRO A 60 -4.24 10.28 19.76
CA PRO A 60 -5.15 11.22 19.11
C PRO A 60 -4.56 12.61 18.87
N ALA A 61 -3.52 13.01 19.61
CA ALA A 61 -2.86 14.31 19.51
C ALA A 61 -1.91 14.45 18.30
N LEU A 62 -1.55 13.34 17.63
CA LEU A 62 -0.62 13.36 16.48
C LEU A 62 -1.07 14.34 15.39
N GLN A 63 -0.12 15.00 14.73
CA GLN A 63 -0.43 15.90 13.62
C GLN A 63 -1.03 15.13 12.44
N VAL A 64 -2.06 15.69 11.79
CA VAL A 64 -2.78 15.00 10.70
C VAL A 64 -2.04 15.04 9.35
N ASN A 65 -1.08 15.97 9.17
CA ASN A 65 -0.41 16.21 7.89
C ASN A 65 0.25 14.96 7.27
N PRO A 66 0.95 14.08 8.03
CA PRO A 66 1.49 12.84 7.46
C PRO A 66 0.40 11.91 6.93
N LEU A 67 -0.75 11.83 7.61
CA LEU A 67 -1.92 11.09 7.13
C LEU A 67 -2.51 11.74 5.88
N SER A 68 -2.61 13.08 5.84
CA SER A 68 -3.06 13.83 4.65
C SER A 68 -2.23 13.50 3.43
N GLY A 69 -0.90 13.55 3.55
CA GLY A 69 0.03 13.25 2.46
C GLY A 69 -0.11 11.82 1.96
N LEU A 70 -0.20 10.85 2.89
CA LEU A 70 -0.35 9.45 2.52
C LEU A 70 -1.70 9.16 1.86
N LEU A 71 -2.82 9.65 2.41
CA LEU A 71 -4.15 9.49 1.80
C LEU A 71 -4.21 10.11 0.41
N ASN A 72 -3.68 11.33 0.25
CA ASN A 72 -3.66 11.97 -1.05
C ASN A 72 -2.80 11.18 -2.06
N SER A 73 -1.66 10.63 -1.63
CA SER A 73 -0.83 9.79 -2.50
C SER A 73 -1.51 8.50 -2.95
N VAL A 74 -2.43 7.95 -2.15
CA VAL A 74 -3.18 6.71 -2.45
C VAL A 74 -4.43 6.98 -3.29
N ILE A 75 -5.05 8.15 -3.12
CA ILE A 75 -6.30 8.53 -3.79
C ILE A 75 -6.02 9.24 -5.12
N ASP A 76 -5.02 10.13 -5.16
CA ASP A 76 -4.67 10.99 -6.29
C ASP A 76 -3.30 10.61 -6.90
N SER A 77 -3.08 9.32 -7.12
CA SER A 77 -1.78 8.76 -7.53
C SER A 77 -1.40 9.00 -9.01
N ALA A 78 -1.99 9.99 -9.68
CA ALA A 78 -1.84 10.24 -11.12
C ALA A 78 -0.38 10.48 -11.58
N VAL A 79 0.56 10.69 -10.65
CA VAL A 79 1.95 11.09 -10.93
C VAL A 79 2.97 9.95 -10.77
N MET A 80 2.69 8.86 -10.04
CA MET A 80 3.72 7.87 -9.65
C MET A 80 3.36 6.40 -9.90
N GLY A 81 2.42 6.09 -10.80
CA GLY A 81 2.15 4.66 -11.08
C GLY A 81 1.27 3.98 -10.04
N GLY A 82 0.38 4.72 -9.35
CA GLY A 82 -0.42 4.16 -8.26
C GLY A 82 -1.43 3.08 -8.67
N PRO A 83 -2.37 2.72 -7.77
CA PRO A 83 -3.21 1.53 -7.92
C PRO A 83 -3.90 1.41 -9.29
N VAL A 84 -4.35 2.53 -9.86
CA VAL A 84 -5.00 2.59 -11.18
C VAL A 84 -4.06 2.17 -12.32
N ILE A 85 -2.78 2.54 -12.25
CA ILE A 85 -1.79 2.20 -13.29
C ILE A 85 -1.44 0.72 -13.22
N TYR A 86 -1.27 0.16 -12.01
CA TYR A 86 -1.10 -1.28 -11.84
C TYR A 86 -2.32 -2.07 -12.30
N GLU A 87 -3.53 -1.57 -12.01
CA GLU A 87 -4.78 -2.18 -12.47
C GLU A 87 -4.83 -2.23 -14.02
N GLN A 88 -4.54 -1.12 -14.68
CA GLN A 88 -4.51 -1.04 -16.15
C GLN A 88 -3.43 -1.94 -16.77
N ALA A 89 -2.25 -2.02 -16.14
CA ALA A 89 -1.12 -2.78 -16.67
C ALA A 89 -1.29 -4.30 -16.50
N PHE A 90 -1.82 -4.76 -15.35
CA PHE A 90 -1.73 -6.16 -14.95
C PHE A 90 -3.08 -6.86 -14.79
N CYS A 91 -4.21 -6.12 -14.71
CA CYS A 91 -5.52 -6.72 -14.48
C CYS A 91 -6.40 -6.80 -15.74
N SER A 92 -5.84 -6.56 -16.94
CA SER A 92 -6.54 -6.75 -18.21
C SER A 92 -6.65 -8.24 -18.59
N ASN A 93 -7.69 -8.61 -19.34
CA ASN A 93 -7.86 -9.98 -19.85
C ASN A 93 -6.72 -10.38 -20.79
N GLU A 94 -6.22 -9.44 -21.59
CA GLU A 94 -5.09 -9.65 -22.49
C GLU A 94 -3.81 -10.03 -21.74
N TYR A 95 -3.49 -9.30 -20.66
CA TYR A 95 -2.33 -9.62 -19.82
C TYR A 95 -2.46 -11.01 -19.19
N ALA A 96 -3.64 -11.32 -18.63
CA ALA A 96 -3.90 -12.61 -18.01
C ALA A 96 -3.78 -13.80 -18.98
N GLN A 97 -4.19 -13.64 -20.24
CA GLN A 97 -4.08 -14.69 -21.26
C GLN A 97 -2.65 -14.88 -21.76
N THR A 98 -1.88 -13.81 -21.86
CA THR A 98 -0.50 -13.83 -22.37
C THR A 98 0.52 -14.22 -21.28
N HIS A 99 0.18 -14.07 -20.00
CA HIS A 99 1.04 -14.34 -18.85
C HIS A 99 0.38 -15.35 -17.90
N SER A 100 0.14 -16.58 -18.38
CA SER A 100 -0.53 -17.64 -17.60
C SER A 100 0.21 -18.04 -16.31
N GLY A 101 1.52 -17.80 -16.22
CA GLY A 101 2.30 -17.99 -14.99
C GLY A 101 2.01 -16.97 -13.88
N ASP A 102 1.44 -15.82 -14.21
CA ASP A 102 1.23 -14.71 -13.27
C ASP A 102 -0.13 -14.75 -12.56
N GLN A 103 -0.95 -15.78 -12.76
CA GLN A 103 -2.33 -15.82 -12.22
C GLN A 103 -2.40 -15.62 -10.71
N ILE A 104 -1.42 -16.15 -9.96
CA ILE A 104 -1.32 -15.95 -8.51
C ILE A 104 -1.00 -14.49 -8.19
N HIS A 105 -0.03 -13.89 -8.90
CA HIS A 105 0.34 -12.48 -8.74
C HIS A 105 -0.82 -11.53 -9.09
N ILE A 106 -1.51 -11.78 -10.21
CA ILE A 106 -2.69 -11.02 -10.63
C ILE A 106 -3.78 -11.09 -9.57
N SER A 107 -4.04 -12.30 -9.03
CA SER A 107 -5.04 -12.49 -7.98
C SER A 107 -4.66 -11.72 -6.71
N ARG A 108 -3.40 -11.82 -6.27
CA ARG A 108 -2.90 -11.09 -5.10
C ARG A 108 -3.00 -9.58 -5.27
N LEU A 109 -2.66 -9.05 -6.44
CA LEU A 109 -2.74 -7.63 -6.73
C LEU A 109 -4.20 -7.12 -6.66
N LYS A 110 -5.16 -7.89 -7.17
CA LYS A 110 -6.60 -7.59 -7.07
C LYS A 110 -7.08 -7.58 -5.62
N GLU A 111 -6.65 -8.55 -4.81
CA GLU A 111 -6.94 -8.58 -3.38
C GLU A 111 -6.42 -7.35 -2.66
N LEU A 112 -5.20 -6.91 -2.97
CA LEU A 112 -4.59 -5.72 -2.37
C LEU A 112 -5.36 -4.42 -2.69
N PHE A 113 -5.95 -4.31 -3.89
CA PHE A 113 -6.84 -3.19 -4.19
C PHE A 113 -8.08 -3.20 -3.31
N ALA A 114 -8.72 -4.36 -3.15
CA ALA A 114 -9.91 -4.50 -2.32
C ALA A 114 -9.59 -4.27 -0.83
N GLU A 115 -8.46 -4.78 -0.32
CA GLU A 115 -7.98 -4.58 1.05
C GLU A 115 -7.65 -3.11 1.36
N GLN A 116 -7.23 -2.32 0.37
CA GLN A 116 -6.91 -0.90 0.55
C GLN A 116 -8.15 -0.04 0.81
N ILE A 117 -9.31 -0.42 0.26
CA ILE A 117 -10.55 0.36 0.37
C ILE A 117 -10.95 0.65 1.83
N PRO A 118 -11.11 -0.35 2.71
CA PRO A 118 -11.50 -0.07 4.09
C PRO A 118 -10.42 0.67 4.89
N LEU A 119 -9.13 0.53 4.53
CA LEU A 119 -8.05 1.32 5.14
C LEU A 119 -8.20 2.81 4.81
N VAL A 120 -8.42 3.13 3.53
CA VAL A 120 -8.60 4.52 3.08
C VAL A 120 -9.87 5.12 3.69
N GLU A 121 -10.95 4.34 3.80
CA GLU A 121 -12.19 4.79 4.44
C GLU A 121 -11.97 5.18 5.91
N VAL A 122 -11.28 4.34 6.68
CA VAL A 122 -10.94 4.64 8.09
C VAL A 122 -10.01 5.85 8.18
N GLY A 123 -8.98 5.91 7.34
CA GLY A 123 -8.04 7.04 7.29
C GLY A 123 -8.74 8.36 6.98
N LEU A 124 -9.65 8.39 6.01
CA LEU A 124 -10.47 9.58 5.70
C LEU A 124 -11.37 9.97 6.87
N GLY A 125 -11.93 9.00 7.60
CA GLY A 125 -12.71 9.27 8.81
C GLY A 125 -11.87 9.93 9.92
N ILE A 126 -10.62 9.48 10.13
CA ILE A 126 -9.68 10.11 11.05
C ILE A 126 -9.34 11.53 10.56
N HIS A 127 -8.98 11.69 9.29
CA HIS A 127 -8.62 12.98 8.73
C HIS A 127 -9.78 13.99 8.83
N ARG A 128 -11.02 13.60 8.50
CA ARG A 128 -12.23 14.44 8.63
C ARG A 128 -12.38 15.03 10.03
N ARG A 129 -12.18 14.21 11.08
CA ARG A 129 -12.32 14.65 12.48
C ARG A 129 -11.23 15.65 12.90
N LYS A 130 -10.08 15.64 12.25
CA LYS A 130 -8.90 16.44 12.61
C LYS A 130 -8.60 17.57 11.63
N ALA A 131 -9.31 17.63 10.51
CA ALA A 131 -9.11 18.63 9.48
C ALA A 131 -9.45 20.03 10.01
N THR A 132 -8.48 20.94 9.94
CA THR A 132 -8.70 22.37 10.17
C THR A 132 -9.48 22.98 8.99
N GLU A 133 -9.95 24.22 9.14
CA GLU A 133 -10.64 24.94 8.05
C GLU A 133 -9.81 24.97 6.75
N MET A 134 -8.48 25.08 6.87
CA MET A 134 -7.57 25.06 5.72
C MET A 134 -7.50 23.71 5.02
N LEU A 135 -7.74 22.60 5.74
CA LEU A 135 -7.66 21.24 5.20
C LEU A 135 -9.02 20.72 4.69
N LYS A 136 -10.14 21.40 4.98
CA LYS A 136 -11.47 21.00 4.49
C LYS A 136 -11.57 20.85 2.96
N PRO A 137 -11.01 21.77 2.13
CA PRO A 137 -11.04 21.59 0.68
C PRO A 137 -10.33 20.31 0.24
N LEU A 138 -9.18 20.00 0.85
CA LEU A 138 -8.45 18.76 0.58
C LEU A 138 -9.25 17.53 1.01
N GLN A 139 -9.87 17.56 2.20
CA GLN A 139 -10.74 16.48 2.68
C GLN A 139 -11.87 16.19 1.69
N ASN A 140 -12.60 17.22 1.26
CA ASN A 140 -13.72 17.06 0.34
C ASN A 140 -13.28 16.48 -1.00
N LYS A 141 -12.16 16.97 -1.56
CA LYS A 141 -11.58 16.42 -2.80
C LYS A 141 -11.24 14.93 -2.64
N MET A 142 -10.56 14.56 -1.55
CA MET A 142 -10.17 13.17 -1.31
C MET A 142 -11.39 12.26 -1.14
N GLU A 143 -12.44 12.71 -0.46
CA GLU A 143 -13.68 11.94 -0.32
C GLU A 143 -14.37 11.69 -1.66
N GLU A 144 -14.49 12.72 -2.50
CA GLU A 144 -15.11 12.58 -3.82
C GLU A 144 -14.35 11.58 -4.71
N MET A 145 -13.03 11.72 -4.76
CA MET A 145 -12.17 10.81 -5.52
C MET A 145 -12.23 9.38 -4.97
N PHE A 146 -12.24 9.24 -3.64
CA PHE A 146 -12.34 7.95 -2.98
C PHE A 146 -13.67 7.26 -3.27
N GLN A 147 -14.81 7.97 -3.24
CA GLN A 147 -16.10 7.35 -3.56
C GLN A 147 -16.13 6.74 -4.96
N ARG A 148 -15.59 7.45 -5.96
CA ARG A 148 -15.49 6.91 -7.33
C ARG A 148 -14.63 5.65 -7.38
N ARG A 149 -13.47 5.69 -6.72
CA ARG A 149 -12.54 4.55 -6.67
C ARG A 149 -13.12 3.36 -5.92
N LYS A 150 -13.79 3.60 -4.79
CA LYS A 150 -14.43 2.58 -3.96
C LYS A 150 -15.47 1.81 -4.77
N SER A 151 -16.37 2.50 -5.47
CA SER A 151 -17.39 1.85 -6.30
C SER A 151 -16.77 0.95 -7.36
N LEU A 152 -15.75 1.42 -8.08
CA LEU A 152 -15.08 0.64 -9.13
C LEU A 152 -14.38 -0.61 -8.57
N VAL A 153 -13.70 -0.48 -7.43
CA VAL A 153 -12.98 -1.60 -6.81
C VAL A 153 -13.95 -2.60 -6.21
N GLU A 154 -15.00 -2.15 -5.51
CA GLU A 154 -16.00 -3.05 -4.92
C GLU A 154 -16.79 -3.81 -6.00
N GLU A 155 -17.09 -3.17 -7.13
CA GLU A 155 -17.73 -3.81 -8.29
C GLU A 155 -16.83 -4.89 -8.91
N LYS A 156 -15.55 -4.59 -9.14
CA LYS A 156 -14.63 -5.50 -9.84
C LYS A 156 -14.04 -6.60 -8.97
N TYR A 157 -13.71 -6.29 -7.72
CA TYR A 157 -12.88 -7.13 -6.84
C TYR A 157 -13.58 -7.50 -5.53
N GLY A 158 -14.82 -7.04 -5.35
CA GLY A 158 -15.61 -7.31 -4.17
C GLY A 158 -15.27 -6.42 -2.99
N LYS A 159 -16.18 -6.43 -2.00
CA LYS A 159 -16.05 -5.64 -0.79
C LYS A 159 -15.20 -6.38 0.25
N LYS A 160 -14.25 -5.67 0.86
CA LYS A 160 -13.51 -6.12 2.04
C LYS A 160 -13.92 -5.32 3.25
N VAL A 161 -13.83 -5.95 4.42
CA VAL A 161 -14.04 -5.30 5.72
C VAL A 161 -12.71 -5.34 6.45
N TRP A 162 -12.31 -4.21 7.01
CA TRP A 162 -11.17 -4.20 7.91
C TRP A 162 -11.63 -4.65 9.29
N ILE A 163 -11.37 -5.92 9.62
CA ILE A 163 -11.70 -6.50 10.93
C ILE A 163 -10.52 -6.21 11.86
N PHE A 164 -10.76 -5.32 12.82
CA PHE A 164 -9.75 -4.82 13.76
C PHE A 164 -9.29 -5.86 14.81
N LEU A 165 -10.01 -6.99 14.95
CA LEU A 165 -10.01 -7.79 16.19
C LEU A 165 -9.05 -8.98 16.26
N ASP A 166 -8.38 -9.41 15.19
CA ASP A 166 -7.56 -10.63 15.27
C ASP A 166 -6.16 -10.42 15.86
N TYR A 167 -5.74 -9.18 16.17
CA TYR A 167 -4.38 -8.90 16.68
C TYR A 167 -4.31 -8.53 18.17
N PHE A 168 -5.43 -8.20 18.82
CA PHE A 168 -5.46 -7.89 20.26
C PHE A 168 -6.18 -8.94 21.11
N ALA A 169 -6.69 -10.02 20.50
CA ALA A 169 -7.36 -11.11 21.24
C ALA A 169 -6.40 -12.18 21.80
N TYR A 170 -5.09 -12.09 21.51
CA TYR A 170 -4.06 -13.05 21.96
C TYR A 170 -2.78 -12.38 22.48
N GLY A 171 -2.91 -11.24 23.17
CA GLY A 171 -1.81 -10.55 23.86
C GLY A 171 -2.05 -10.42 25.34
#